data_AF-X1LS72-F1
#
_entry.id   AF-X1LS72-F1
#
_cell.length_a   1.000
_cell.length_b   1.000
_cell.length_c   1.000
_cell.angle_alpha   90.00
_cell.angle_beta   90.00
_cell.angle_gamma   90.00
#
_symmetry.space_group_name_H-M   'P 1'
#
loop_
_entity.id
_entity.type
_entity.pdbx_description
1 polymer ?
#
loop_
_entity_poly.entity_id
_entity_poly.type
_entity_poly.pdbx_seq_one_letter_code
_entity_poly.pdbx_strand_id
1 'polypeptide(L)'
;SAEEGGKIHIALLRGQEEIIKEFDSARQVTGIKLGWVDGARIEQKRLPIWKAAYLGGWYITHMPELIVASIPLIKEDPGKALVGPIGAGQLTVEAVRAFGFSNMLFMAGIISLGIALFNFFPIPPLDGGGMLVALIEGVRRGKRLSPRAMHLAYTIGTTFLITLMVLITFYDVLRLIKGGSFGL
;
A
#
# COMPACT_ATOMS: atom_id res chain seq x y z
N SER A 1 -0.32 18.10 18.56
CA SER A 1 -0.09 18.14 17.11
C SER A 1 1.38 18.43 16.88
N ALA A 2 2.05 17.73 15.98
CA ALA A 2 3.40 18.03 15.54
C ALA A 2 3.38 18.10 14.01
N GLU A 3 3.99 19.13 13.44
CA GLU A 3 4.20 19.27 12.00
C GLU A 3 5.46 18.50 11.58
N GLU A 4 5.63 18.21 10.30
CA GLU A 4 6.80 17.47 9.81
C GLU A 4 8.11 18.21 10.12
N GLY A 5 9.06 17.52 10.73
CA GLY A 5 10.29 18.12 11.28
C GLY A 5 10.18 18.71 12.69
N GLY A 6 8.98 18.73 13.29
CA GLY A 6 8.79 19.17 14.67
C GLY A 6 9.41 18.21 15.70
N LYS A 7 10.25 18.73 16.60
CA LYS A 7 10.83 17.94 17.70
C LYS A 7 9.73 17.38 18.60
N ILE A 8 9.79 16.08 18.90
CA ILE A 8 8.86 15.45 19.83
C ILE A 8 9.41 15.62 21.25
N HIS A 9 8.87 16.58 21.98
CA HIS A 9 9.15 16.77 23.41
C HIS A 9 8.41 15.72 24.23
N ILE A 10 9.15 14.76 24.78
CA ILE A 10 8.60 13.77 25.72
C ILE A 10 8.96 14.22 27.14
N ALA A 11 7.96 14.69 27.87
CA ALA A 11 8.05 14.95 29.31
C ALA A 11 7.76 13.64 30.07
N LEU A 12 8.75 13.12 30.79
CA LEU A 12 8.64 11.89 31.56
C LEU A 12 8.52 12.24 33.05
N LEU A 13 7.29 12.27 33.55
CA LEU A 13 6.97 12.59 34.94
C LEU A 13 7.26 11.39 35.85
N ARG A 14 8.25 11.53 36.75
CA ARG A 14 8.59 10.54 37.78
C ARG A 14 8.42 11.16 39.16
N GLY A 15 7.20 11.04 39.71
CA GLY A 15 6.85 11.67 40.98
C GLY A 15 6.77 13.19 40.83
N GLN A 16 7.69 13.92 41.45
CA GLN A 16 7.80 15.39 41.33
C GLN A 16 8.88 15.84 40.34
N GLU A 17 9.66 14.93 39.75
CA GLU A 17 10.66 15.27 38.73
C GLU A 17 10.06 15.17 37.32
N GLU A 18 10.12 16.27 36.57
CA GLU A 18 9.79 16.31 35.14
C GLU A 18 11.07 16.18 34.31
N ILE A 19 11.32 14.99 33.76
CA ILE A 19 12.49 14.76 32.90
C ILE A 19 12.06 14.96 31.45
N ILE A 20 12.22 16.18 30.96
CA ILE A 20 12.03 16.52 29.54
C ILE A 20 13.25 16.04 28.76
N LYS A 21 13.03 15.23 27.72
CA LYS A 21 14.05 14.92 26.71
C LYS A 21 13.50 15.13 25.30
N GLU A 22 14.30 15.79 24.48
CA GLU A 22 14.08 15.84 23.04
C GLU A 22 14.52 14.51 22.43
N PHE A 23 13.66 13.89 21.62
CA PHE A 23 14.01 12.69 20.86
C PHE A 23 13.90 13.00 19.36
N ASP A 24 14.95 12.65 18.63
CA ASP A 24 14.95 12.67 17.17
C ASP A 24 14.19 11.43 16.65
N SER A 25 13.18 11.65 15.80
CA SER A 25 12.20 10.63 15.42
C SER A 25 12.76 9.51 14.54
N ALA A 26 14.02 9.62 14.09
CA ALA A 26 14.67 8.69 13.18
C ALA A 26 15.11 7.34 13.81
N ARG A 27 14.97 7.13 15.12
CA ARG A 27 15.29 5.86 15.79
C ARG A 27 14.15 5.38 16.69
N GLN A 28 13.56 4.23 16.36
CA GLN A 28 12.69 3.51 17.29
C GLN A 28 13.45 3.19 18.58
N VAL A 29 12.97 3.74 19.71
CA VAL A 29 13.51 3.41 21.03
C VAL A 29 12.91 2.07 21.46
N THR A 30 13.70 1.01 21.29
CA THR A 30 13.32 -0.37 21.63
C THR A 30 12.83 -0.48 23.08
N GLY A 31 11.54 -0.79 23.23
CA GLY A 31 10.86 -0.90 24.53
C GLY A 31 9.80 0.16 24.80
N ILE A 32 9.77 1.29 24.06
CA ILE A 32 8.70 2.30 24.19
C ILE A 32 7.56 1.97 23.22
N LYS A 33 6.40 1.60 23.75
CA LYS A 33 5.15 1.56 22.97
C LYS A 33 4.58 2.96 22.87
N LEU A 34 4.68 3.58 21.69
CA LEU A 34 3.90 4.77 21.35
C LEU A 34 2.44 4.35 21.13
N GLY A 35 1.51 5.13 21.67
CA GLY A 35 0.07 4.93 21.53
C GLY A 35 -0.68 6.25 21.70
N TRP A 36 -1.93 6.28 21.27
CA TRP A 36 -2.79 7.45 21.46
C TRP A 36 -3.12 7.62 22.94
N VAL A 37 -3.03 8.86 23.44
CA VAL A 37 -3.44 9.20 24.82
C VAL A 37 -4.98 9.22 24.87
N ASP A 38 -5.55 8.64 25.92
CA ASP A 38 -6.99 8.66 26.15
C ASP A 38 -7.54 10.09 26.13
N GLY A 39 -8.58 10.31 25.32
CA GLY A 39 -9.15 11.64 25.07
C GLY A 39 -8.63 12.37 23.82
N ALA A 40 -7.71 11.79 23.04
CA ALA A 40 -7.29 12.33 21.74
C ALA A 40 -8.48 12.46 20.76
N ARG A 41 -8.95 13.69 20.52
CA ARG A 41 -10.05 13.97 19.59
C ARG A 41 -9.55 14.14 18.16
N ILE A 42 -9.97 13.25 17.27
CA ILE A 42 -9.69 13.35 15.83
C ILE A 42 -10.71 14.30 15.18
N GLU A 43 -10.32 15.57 14.99
CA GLU A 43 -11.19 16.55 14.31
C GLU A 43 -11.17 16.37 12.79
N GLN A 44 -12.24 15.79 12.23
CA GLN A 44 -12.42 15.65 10.79
C GLN A 44 -12.76 16.99 10.13
N LYS A 45 -11.74 17.70 9.63
CA LYS A 45 -11.91 18.97 8.90
C LYS A 45 -12.51 18.73 7.51
N ARG A 46 -13.80 19.05 7.35
CA ARG A 46 -14.45 19.06 6.02
C ARG A 46 -13.79 20.13 5.12
N LEU A 47 -13.42 19.73 3.91
CA LEU A 47 -12.79 20.62 2.90
C LEU A 47 -13.75 20.87 1.73
N PRO A 48 -13.66 22.04 1.04
CA PRO A 48 -14.35 22.26 -0.22
C PRO A 48 -13.92 21.22 -1.27
N ILE A 49 -14.87 20.78 -2.12
CA ILE A 49 -14.68 19.67 -3.07
C ILE A 49 -13.42 19.87 -3.95
N TRP A 50 -13.22 21.07 -4.47
CA TRP A 50 -12.03 21.45 -5.27
C TRP A 50 -10.71 21.30 -4.51
N LYS A 51 -10.67 21.66 -3.21
CA LYS A 51 -9.47 21.49 -2.38
C LYS A 51 -9.25 20.02 -2.02
N ALA A 52 -10.31 19.26 -1.78
CA ALA A 52 -10.23 17.81 -1.58
C ALA A 52 -9.73 17.09 -2.85
N ALA A 53 -10.22 17.48 -4.03
CA ALA A 53 -9.79 16.93 -5.32
C ALA A 53 -8.31 17.26 -5.63
N TYR A 54 -7.88 18.51 -5.40
CA TYR A 54 -6.47 18.90 -5.56
C TYR A 54 -5.54 18.12 -4.61
N LEU A 55 -5.90 18.02 -3.32
CA LEU A 55 -5.12 17.27 -2.33
C LEU A 55 -5.11 15.77 -2.62
N GLY A 56 -6.23 15.20 -3.08
CA GLY A 56 -6.29 13.80 -3.52
C GLY A 56 -5.43 13.53 -4.75
N GLY A 57 -5.44 14.44 -5.74
CA GLY A 57 -4.57 14.37 -6.92
C GLY A 57 -3.09 14.43 -6.56
N TRP A 58 -2.71 15.34 -5.65
CA TRP A 58 -1.33 15.39 -5.12
C TRP A 58 -0.99 14.12 -4.31
N TYR A 59 -1.89 13.63 -3.46
CA TYR A 59 -1.66 12.40 -2.69
C TYR A 59 -1.37 11.21 -3.62
N ILE A 60 -2.17 11.03 -4.67
CA ILE A 60 -1.98 9.99 -5.71
C ILE A 60 -0.58 10.04 -6.33
N THR A 61 0.01 11.23 -6.54
CA THR A 61 1.33 11.34 -7.20
C THR A 61 2.55 11.06 -6.31
N HIS A 62 2.46 11.18 -4.97
CA HIS A 62 3.57 10.75 -4.08
C HIS A 62 3.37 9.34 -3.50
N MET A 63 2.18 8.73 -3.61
CA MET A 63 1.99 7.33 -3.16
C MET A 63 2.99 6.32 -3.75
N PRO A 64 3.44 6.41 -5.02
CA PRO A 64 4.50 5.53 -5.53
C PRO A 64 5.81 5.65 -4.74
N GLU A 65 6.15 6.84 -4.25
CA GLU A 65 7.35 7.09 -3.44
C GLU A 65 7.23 6.40 -2.07
N LEU A 66 6.06 6.51 -1.42
CA LEU A 66 5.80 5.81 -0.15
C LEU A 66 5.81 4.29 -0.31
N ILE A 67 5.31 3.77 -1.44
CA ILE A 67 5.35 2.34 -1.75
C ILE A 67 6.80 1.88 -1.94
N VAL A 68 7.65 2.64 -2.65
CA VAL A 68 9.09 2.35 -2.75
C VAL A 68 9.78 2.43 -1.38
N ALA A 69 9.46 3.44 -0.56
CA ALA A 69 9.98 3.59 0.80
C ALA A 69 9.56 2.47 1.76
N SER A 70 8.47 1.75 1.46
CA SER A 70 8.02 0.58 2.24
C SER A 70 8.81 -0.70 1.95
N ILE A 71 9.51 -0.80 0.80
CA ILE A 71 10.22 -2.02 0.37
C ILE A 71 11.22 -2.57 1.40
N PRO A 72 11.98 -1.77 2.17
CA PRO A 72 12.83 -2.28 3.25
C PRO A 72 12.02 -2.98 4.36
N LEU A 73 10.89 -2.40 4.78
CA LEU A 73 10.00 -2.98 5.79
C LEU A 73 9.35 -4.28 5.30
N ILE A 74 8.97 -4.32 4.02
CA ILE A 74 8.44 -5.52 3.35
C ILE A 74 9.48 -6.66 3.32
N LYS A 75 10.79 -6.34 3.25
CA LYS A 75 11.86 -7.34 3.32
C LYS A 75 12.13 -7.84 4.74
N GLU A 76 11.87 -7.03 5.76
CA GLU A 76 12.03 -7.39 7.17
C GLU A 76 10.88 -8.30 7.65
N ASP A 77 9.63 -8.00 7.28
CA ASP A 77 8.48 -8.89 7.50
C ASP A 77 7.59 -9.02 6.24
N PRO A 78 7.92 -9.97 5.34
CA PRO A 78 7.08 -10.28 4.18
C PRO A 78 5.68 -10.81 4.54
N GLY A 79 5.52 -11.36 5.75
CA GLY A 79 4.27 -11.96 6.21
C GLY A 79 3.18 -10.92 6.48
N LYS A 80 3.55 -9.76 7.02
CA LYS A 80 2.68 -8.59 7.19
C LYS A 80 2.40 -7.85 5.89
N ALA A 81 3.38 -7.79 4.99
CA ALA A 81 3.24 -7.11 3.71
C ALA A 81 2.30 -7.83 2.72
N LEU A 82 2.27 -9.17 2.76
CA LEU A 82 1.43 -9.95 1.86
C LEU A 82 -0.02 -10.03 2.35
N VAL A 83 -0.87 -9.16 1.78
CA VAL A 83 -2.32 -9.24 1.83
C VAL A 83 -2.82 -9.75 0.47
N GLY A 84 -3.37 -10.96 0.43
CA GLY A 84 -3.93 -11.53 -0.80
C GLY A 84 -5.34 -11.01 -1.11
N PRO A 85 -5.97 -11.50 -2.20
CA PRO A 85 -7.27 -11.03 -2.67
C PRO A 85 -8.41 -11.18 -1.63
N ILE A 86 -8.34 -12.19 -0.75
CA ILE A 86 -9.37 -12.41 0.27
C ILE A 86 -9.14 -11.46 1.46
N GLY A 87 -7.88 -11.29 1.87
CA GLY A 87 -7.52 -10.30 2.89
C GLY A 87 -7.92 -8.87 2.48
N ALA A 88 -7.65 -8.49 1.23
CA ALA A 88 -8.05 -7.19 0.68
C ALA A 88 -9.59 -7.02 0.67
N GLY A 89 -10.34 -8.09 0.36
CA GLY A 89 -11.79 -8.11 0.48
C GLY A 89 -12.29 -7.93 1.92
N GLN A 90 -11.59 -8.47 2.92
CA GLN A 90 -11.97 -8.30 4.33
C GLN A 90 -11.71 -6.87 4.82
N LEU A 91 -10.54 -6.30 4.53
CA LEU A 91 -10.26 -4.87 4.79
C LEU A 91 -11.31 -3.97 4.12
N THR A 92 -11.76 -4.33 2.92
CA THR A 92 -12.84 -3.63 2.20
C THR A 92 -14.16 -3.65 2.98
N VAL A 93 -14.56 -4.82 3.50
CA VAL A 93 -15.79 -4.96 4.28
C VAL A 93 -15.70 -4.23 5.63
N GLU A 94 -14.55 -4.27 6.29
CA GLU A 94 -14.32 -3.60 7.58
C GLU A 94 -14.38 -2.08 7.46
N ALA A 95 -13.63 -1.49 6.53
CA ALA A 95 -13.60 -0.04 6.32
C ALA A 95 -14.97 0.55 5.92
N VAL A 96 -15.77 -0.20 5.15
CA VAL A 96 -17.16 0.17 4.80
C VAL A 96 -18.08 0.10 6.01
N ARG A 97 -17.94 -0.93 6.87
CA ARG A 97 -18.75 -1.07 8.09
C ARG A 97 -18.43 -0.03 9.16
N ALA A 98 -17.17 0.36 9.31
CA ALA A 98 -16.72 1.16 10.45
C ALA A 98 -16.70 2.69 10.22
N PHE A 99 -16.42 3.16 8.99
CA PHE A 99 -16.02 4.58 8.79
C PHE A 99 -16.76 5.35 7.68
N GLY A 100 -17.79 4.76 7.07
CA GLY A 100 -18.71 5.46 6.17
C GLY A 100 -18.13 5.96 4.84
N PHE A 101 -18.90 6.78 4.13
CA PHE A 101 -18.67 7.10 2.71
C PHE A 101 -17.30 7.72 2.41
N SER A 102 -16.77 8.59 3.28
CA SER A 102 -15.46 9.21 3.06
C SER A 102 -14.31 8.20 3.10
N ASN A 103 -14.39 7.20 3.98
CA ASN A 103 -13.36 6.17 4.09
C ASN A 103 -13.49 5.11 2.98
N MET A 104 -14.73 4.82 2.55
CA MET A 104 -14.99 4.00 1.37
C MET A 104 -14.34 4.62 0.11
N LEU A 105 -14.45 5.93 -0.09
CA LEU A 105 -13.79 6.65 -1.19
C LEU A 105 -12.25 6.60 -1.09
N PHE A 106 -11.70 6.85 0.10
CA PHE A 106 -10.25 6.80 0.34
C PHE A 106 -9.66 5.43 0.02
N MET A 107 -10.28 4.37 0.55
CA MET A 107 -9.85 2.99 0.33
C MET A 107 -10.08 2.54 -1.12
N ALA A 108 -11.17 2.93 -1.78
CA ALA A 108 -11.35 2.69 -3.21
C ALA A 108 -10.21 3.32 -4.01
N GLY A 109 -9.74 4.51 -3.63
CA GLY A 109 -8.54 5.15 -4.19
C GLY A 109 -7.26 4.31 -3.99
N ILE A 110 -7.02 3.81 -2.78
CA ILE A 110 -5.87 2.92 -2.49
C ILE A 110 -5.92 1.64 -3.34
N ILE A 111 -7.08 0.98 -3.41
CA ILE A 111 -7.26 -0.26 -4.20
C ILE A 111 -7.07 0.03 -5.69
N SER A 112 -7.65 1.11 -6.22
CA SER A 112 -7.47 1.52 -7.62
C SER A 112 -6.01 1.83 -7.95
N LEU A 113 -5.27 2.49 -7.05
CA LEU A 113 -3.85 2.73 -7.23
C LEU A 113 -3.03 1.43 -7.19
N GLY A 114 -3.34 0.51 -6.27
CA GLY A 114 -2.70 -0.80 -6.21
C GLY A 114 -2.89 -1.61 -7.50
N ILE A 115 -4.10 -1.60 -8.05
CA ILE A 115 -4.41 -2.22 -9.36
C ILE A 115 -3.66 -1.51 -10.50
N ALA A 116 -3.63 -0.17 -10.52
CA ALA A 116 -2.89 0.56 -11.55
C ALA A 116 -1.39 0.24 -11.53
N LEU A 117 -0.76 0.26 -10.34
CA LEU A 117 0.64 -0.08 -10.17
C LEU A 117 0.94 -1.55 -10.50
N PHE A 118 0.03 -2.46 -10.20
CA PHE A 118 0.13 -3.86 -10.63
C PHE A 118 0.07 -3.98 -12.16
N ASN A 119 -0.87 -3.30 -12.83
CA ASN A 119 -0.98 -3.31 -14.28
C ASN A 119 0.21 -2.65 -14.99
N PHE A 120 0.97 -1.76 -14.33
CA PHE A 120 2.23 -1.24 -14.87
C PHE A 120 3.38 -2.26 -14.91
N PHE A 121 3.26 -3.43 -14.29
CA PHE A 121 4.31 -4.45 -14.40
C PHE A 121 4.51 -4.93 -15.85
N PRO A 122 5.75 -5.13 -16.32
CA PRO A 122 6.07 -5.47 -17.71
C PRO A 122 5.85 -6.95 -18.03
N ILE A 123 4.70 -7.51 -17.63
CA ILE A 123 4.36 -8.94 -17.68
C ILE A 123 3.03 -9.09 -18.42
N PRO A 124 2.99 -9.59 -19.68
CA PRO A 124 1.75 -9.95 -20.34
C PRO A 124 0.96 -10.97 -19.49
N PRO A 125 -0.39 -10.91 -19.41
CA PRO A 125 -1.30 -10.09 -20.20
C PRO A 125 -1.56 -8.68 -19.65
N LEU A 126 -0.83 -8.22 -18.62
CA LEU A 126 -1.03 -6.89 -18.03
C LEU A 126 -0.70 -5.77 -19.02
N ASP A 127 -1.30 -4.60 -18.82
CA ASP A 127 -1.16 -3.44 -19.72
C ASP A 127 0.31 -3.04 -19.93
N GLY A 128 1.11 -3.03 -18.86
CA GLY A 128 2.56 -2.78 -18.89
C GLY A 128 3.34 -3.82 -19.71
N GLY A 129 2.86 -5.06 -19.80
CA GLY A 129 3.38 -6.07 -20.73
C GLY A 129 3.12 -5.70 -22.20
N GLY A 130 1.92 -5.17 -22.49
CA GLY A 130 1.60 -4.59 -23.81
C GLY A 130 2.45 -3.36 -24.13
N MET A 131 2.65 -2.46 -23.15
CA MET A 131 3.52 -1.29 -23.28
C MET A 131 4.98 -1.69 -23.54
N LEU A 132 5.51 -2.70 -22.84
CA LEU A 132 6.85 -3.23 -23.10
C LEU A 132 6.97 -3.73 -24.55
N VAL A 133 5.99 -4.48 -25.04
CA VAL A 133 6.01 -4.97 -26.43
C VAL A 133 5.96 -3.82 -27.43
N ALA A 134 5.09 -2.82 -27.23
CA ALA A 134 5.02 -1.64 -28.08
C ALA A 134 6.35 -0.85 -28.09
N LEU A 135 7.01 -0.73 -26.93
CA LEU A 135 8.34 -0.11 -26.80
C LEU A 135 9.42 -0.92 -27.54
N ILE A 136 9.41 -2.25 -27.43
CA ILE A 136 10.32 -3.14 -28.18
C ILE A 136 10.10 -3.00 -29.70
N GLU A 137 8.85 -2.98 -30.17
CA GLU A 137 8.55 -2.78 -31.59
C GLU A 137 8.96 -1.38 -32.08
N GLY A 138 8.76 -0.34 -31.28
CA GLY A 138 9.23 1.02 -31.54
C GLY A 138 10.74 1.10 -31.69
N VAL A 139 11.50 0.58 -30.73
CA VAL A 139 12.98 0.50 -30.77
C VAL A 139 13.47 -0.32 -31.98
N ARG A 140 12.74 -1.37 -32.36
CA ARG A 140 13.00 -2.17 -33.57
C ARG A 140 12.55 -1.49 -34.88
N ARG A 141 12.25 -0.18 -34.85
CA ARG A 141 11.78 0.66 -35.97
C ARG A 141 10.47 0.16 -36.59
N GLY A 142 9.48 -0.13 -35.76
CA GLY A 142 8.16 -0.61 -36.17
C GLY A 142 8.13 -2.07 -36.66
N LYS A 143 9.25 -2.80 -36.59
CA LYS A 143 9.27 -4.24 -36.87
C LYS A 143 8.51 -4.95 -35.75
N ARG A 144 7.36 -5.52 -36.09
CA ARG A 144 6.53 -6.30 -35.16
C ARG A 144 7.27 -7.51 -34.60
N LEU A 145 6.87 -7.97 -33.41
CA LEU A 145 7.24 -9.29 -32.91
C LEU A 145 6.55 -10.37 -33.75
N SER A 146 7.10 -11.58 -33.77
CA SER A 146 6.44 -12.69 -34.46
C SER A 146 5.18 -13.11 -33.68
N PRO A 147 4.08 -13.51 -34.34
CA PRO A 147 2.89 -13.99 -33.64
C PRO A 147 3.17 -15.14 -32.67
N ARG A 148 4.15 -15.99 -32.98
CA ARG A 148 4.64 -17.06 -32.10
C ARG A 148 5.29 -16.52 -30.82
N ALA A 149 6.13 -15.49 -30.92
CA ALA A 149 6.77 -14.88 -29.75
C ALA A 149 5.75 -14.12 -28.88
N MET A 150 4.81 -13.40 -29.50
CA MET A 150 3.71 -12.73 -28.80
C MET A 150 2.85 -13.75 -28.03
N HIS A 151 2.37 -14.80 -28.72
CA HIS A 151 1.57 -15.85 -28.10
C HIS A 151 2.32 -16.54 -26.97
N LEU A 152 3.61 -16.87 -27.15
CA LEU A 152 4.41 -17.50 -26.10
C LEU A 152 4.54 -16.61 -24.86
N ALA A 153 4.82 -15.32 -25.03
CA ALA A 153 4.92 -14.37 -23.92
C ALA A 153 3.59 -14.22 -23.17
N TYR A 154 2.47 -14.09 -23.90
CA TYR A 154 1.13 -14.04 -23.30
C TYR A 154 0.77 -15.35 -22.59
N THR A 155 1.07 -16.53 -23.16
CA THR A 155 0.81 -17.82 -22.51
C THR A 155 1.63 -17.96 -21.22
N ILE A 156 2.96 -17.78 -21.28
CA ILE A 156 3.83 -17.92 -20.11
C ILE A 156 3.41 -16.97 -18.99
N GLY A 157 3.19 -15.69 -19.30
CA GLY A 157 2.81 -14.69 -18.31
C GLY A 157 1.41 -14.92 -17.74
N THR A 158 0.43 -15.31 -18.56
CA THR A 158 -0.93 -15.66 -18.09
C THR A 158 -0.88 -16.87 -17.16
N THR A 159 -0.17 -17.95 -17.55
CA THR A 159 0.00 -19.13 -16.69
C THR A 159 0.69 -18.78 -15.39
N PHE A 160 1.78 -17.99 -15.44
CA PHE A 160 2.48 -17.52 -14.24
C PHE A 160 1.57 -16.74 -13.28
N LEU A 161 0.79 -15.77 -13.78
CA LEU A 161 -0.13 -14.99 -12.95
C LEU A 161 -1.26 -15.84 -12.38
N ILE A 162 -1.81 -16.80 -13.13
CA ILE A 162 -2.83 -17.73 -12.62
C ILE A 162 -2.24 -18.62 -11.51
N THR A 163 -1.05 -19.19 -11.70
CA THR A 163 -0.36 -19.97 -10.68
C THR A 163 -0.07 -19.14 -9.42
N LEU A 164 0.41 -17.91 -9.58
CA LEU A 164 0.66 -16.99 -8.47
C LEU A 164 -0.63 -16.61 -7.73
N MET A 165 -1.71 -16.31 -8.45
CA MET A 165 -3.02 -16.00 -7.86
C MET A 165 -3.59 -17.17 -7.07
N VAL A 166 -3.52 -18.40 -7.60
CA VAL A 166 -3.94 -19.62 -6.89
C VAL A 166 -3.09 -19.83 -5.63
N LEU A 167 -1.76 -19.67 -5.72
CA LEU A 167 -0.84 -19.82 -4.60
C LEU A 167 -1.11 -18.80 -3.48
N ILE A 168 -1.28 -17.53 -3.81
CA ILE A 168 -1.58 -16.48 -2.82
C ILE A 168 -2.96 -16.72 -2.18
N THR A 169 -3.97 -17.05 -3.00
CA THR A 169 -5.34 -17.35 -2.51
C THR A 169 -5.34 -18.56 -1.57
N PHE A 170 -4.54 -19.59 -1.85
CA PHE A 170 -4.37 -20.75 -0.98
C PHE A 170 -3.74 -20.37 0.37
N TYR A 171 -2.72 -19.50 0.39
CA TYR A 171 -2.16 -19.00 1.64
C TYR A 171 -3.12 -18.09 2.42
N ASP A 172 -3.92 -17.26 1.77
CA ASP A 172 -5.01 -16.48 2.38
C ASP A 172 -6.04 -17.41 3.07
N VAL A 173 -6.50 -18.46 2.38
CA VAL A 173 -7.44 -19.45 2.93
C VAL A 173 -6.82 -20.21 4.11
N LEU A 174 -5.54 -20.60 4.03
CA LEU A 174 -4.84 -21.23 5.15
C LEU A 174 -4.64 -20.29 6.34
N ARG A 175 -4.43 -18.98 6.11
CA ARG A 175 -4.34 -17.96 7.17
C ARG A 175 -5.68 -17.82 7.89
N LEU A 176 -6.78 -17.76 7.14
CA LEU A 176 -8.16 -17.73 7.66
C LEU A 176 -8.51 -18.95 8.51
N ILE A 177 -8.29 -20.16 7.99
CA ILE A 177 -8.63 -21.41 8.70
C ILE A 177 -7.82 -21.57 9.99
N LYS A 178 -6.60 -21.01 10.04
CA LYS A 178 -5.74 -20.99 11.24
C LYS A 178 -6.06 -19.85 12.22
N GLY A 179 -7.07 -19.02 11.94
CA GLY A 179 -7.45 -17.89 12.80
C GLY A 179 -6.44 -16.73 12.83
N GLY A 180 -5.59 -16.60 11.81
CA GLY A 180 -4.61 -15.51 11.74
C GLY A 180 -5.26 -14.18 11.33
N SER A 181 -5.08 -13.12 12.15
CA SER A 181 -5.44 -11.73 11.79
C SER A 181 -4.73 -11.30 10.50
N PHE A 182 -5.43 -10.54 9.65
CA PHE A 182 -4.85 -9.84 8.50
C PHE A 182 -4.20 -8.51 8.91
N GLY A 183 -3.27 -8.55 9.87
CA GLY A 183 -2.36 -7.44 10.13
C GLY A 183 -2.95 -6.21 10.81
N LEU A 184 -4.02 -6.37 11.59
CA LEU A 184 -4.46 -5.45 12.65
C LEU A 184 -4.33 -6.15 14.02
#